data_AF-A0A835QUV4-F1
#
_entry.id   AF-A0A835QUV4-F1
#
_cell.length_a   1.000
_cell.length_b   1.000
_cell.length_c   1.000
_cell.angle_alpha   90.00
_cell.angle_beta   90.00
_cell.angle_gamma   90.00
#
_symmetry.space_group_name_H-M   'P 1'
#
loop_
_entity.id
_entity.type
_entity.pdbx_description
1 polymer ?
#
loop_
_entity_poly.entity_id
_entity_poly.type
_entity_poly.pdbx_seq_one_letter_code
_entity_poly.pdbx_strand_id
1 'polypeptide(L)'
;MLAATVGGEIHLFSVQSLISKVQEPVCSCFLDKDAIVRDLKWQRNSEKSFIALSNHGYLSHGSVDLLLKGLMDNVDAVSLELGSEKYLPRIDLQDDGDDNLILGLAIDKSSYGKISILQDMEVKELSSRCILLCVTCDGKLTLYHAVGELVAEQTGFAKDTSLHGDNGVNEDSVNGM
;
A
#
# COMPACT_ATOMS: atom_id res chain seq x y z
N MET A 1 -2.46 -13.68 -14.54
CA MET A 1 -0.99 -13.70 -14.37
C MET A 1 -0.69 -13.52 -12.90
N LEU A 2 0.38 -14.11 -12.39
CA LEU A 2 0.82 -13.95 -11.00
C LEU A 2 2.21 -13.29 -11.00
N ALA A 3 2.48 -12.41 -10.04
CA ALA A 3 3.81 -11.89 -9.78
C ALA A 3 4.28 -12.41 -8.43
N ALA A 4 5.56 -12.78 -8.33
CA ALA A 4 6.24 -13.05 -7.08
C ALA A 4 7.51 -12.20 -7.03
N THR A 5 7.89 -11.73 -5.85
CA THR A 5 9.04 -10.83 -5.70
C THR A 5 10.04 -11.35 -4.68
N VAL A 6 11.33 -11.30 -5.01
CA VAL A 6 12.43 -11.68 -4.11
C VAL A 6 13.44 -10.55 -4.12
N GLY A 7 13.51 -9.77 -3.02
CA GLY A 7 14.28 -8.53 -3.00
C GLY A 7 13.78 -7.55 -4.08
N GLY A 8 14.66 -7.16 -5.00
CA GLY A 8 14.35 -6.31 -6.14
C GLY A 8 13.90 -7.05 -7.40
N GLU A 9 13.88 -8.38 -7.38
CA GLU A 9 13.51 -9.21 -8.52
C GLU A 9 12.00 -9.48 -8.53
N ILE A 10 11.40 -9.38 -9.71
CA ILE A 10 9.98 -9.60 -9.96
C ILE A 10 9.86 -10.70 -11.01
N HIS A 11 9.30 -11.83 -10.60
CA HIS A 11 9.03 -12.99 -11.45
C HIS A 11 7.56 -13.03 -11.85
N LEU A 12 7.31 -13.25 -13.14
CA LEU A 12 6.00 -13.19 -13.74
C LEU A 12 5.59 -14.58 -14.24
N PHE A 13 4.52 -15.14 -13.66
CA PHE A 13 4.04 -16.49 -13.95
C PHE A 13 2.70 -16.47 -14.67
N SER A 14 2.59 -17.36 -15.66
CA SER A 14 1.30 -17.72 -16.23
C SER A 14 0.52 -18.55 -15.21
N VAL A 15 -0.74 -18.18 -14.96
CA VAL A 15 -1.61 -18.93 -14.04
C VAL A 15 -1.85 -20.35 -14.57
N GLN A 16 -1.96 -20.52 -15.89
CA GLN A 16 -2.14 -21.84 -16.50
C GLN A 16 -0.91 -22.73 -16.28
N SER A 17 0.30 -22.16 -16.38
CA SER A 17 1.55 -22.89 -16.11
C SER A 17 1.64 -23.33 -14.64
N LEU A 18 1.23 -22.47 -13.70
CA LEU A 18 1.21 -22.83 -12.28
C LEU A 18 0.20 -23.95 -11.98
N ILE A 19 -0.98 -23.92 -12.59
CA ILE A 19 -1.99 -24.98 -12.47
C ILE A 19 -1.45 -26.31 -13.00
N SER A 20 -0.68 -26.29 -14.08
CA SER A 20 0.01 -27.48 -14.61
C SER A 20 1.31 -27.83 -13.88
N LYS A 21 1.58 -27.20 -12.72
CA LYS A 21 2.76 -27.40 -11.86
C LYS A 21 4.09 -27.06 -12.54
N VAL A 22 4.07 -26.23 -13.58
CA VAL A 22 5.27 -25.65 -14.19
C VAL A 22 5.69 -24.44 -13.34
N GLN A 23 6.91 -24.50 -12.80
CA GLN A 23 7.43 -23.52 -11.84
C GLN A 23 8.38 -22.49 -12.46
N GLU A 24 8.52 -22.46 -13.79
CA GLU A 24 9.35 -21.48 -14.48
C GLU A 24 8.57 -20.17 -14.74
N PRO A 25 9.16 -19.01 -14.46
CA PRO A 25 8.55 -17.73 -14.80
C PRO A 25 8.52 -17.53 -16.32
N VAL A 26 7.44 -16.92 -16.81
CA VAL A 26 7.32 -16.47 -18.20
C VAL A 26 8.36 -15.40 -18.52
N CYS A 27 8.58 -14.50 -17.56
CA CYS A 27 9.68 -13.55 -17.60
C CYS A 27 10.03 -13.10 -16.17
N SER A 28 11.21 -12.51 -16.04
CA SER A 28 11.65 -11.88 -14.80
C SER A 28 12.22 -10.50 -15.13
N CYS A 29 12.05 -9.57 -14.22
CA CYS A 29 12.63 -8.23 -14.30
C CYS A 29 13.18 -7.84 -12.94
N PHE A 30 14.07 -6.87 -12.93
CA PHE A 30 14.78 -6.45 -11.72
C PHE A 30 14.70 -4.93 -11.60
N LEU A 31 14.54 -4.45 -10.37
CA LEU A 31 14.69 -3.03 -10.02
C LEU A 31 16.19 -2.63 -10.07
N ASP A 32 16.57 -1.47 -9.54
CA ASP A 32 17.99 -1.12 -9.42
C ASP A 32 18.72 -2.03 -8.41
N LYS A 33 20.07 -2.06 -8.48
CA LYS A 33 20.89 -2.75 -7.49
C LYS A 33 20.52 -2.28 -6.08
N ASP A 34 20.35 -3.25 -5.18
CA ASP A 34 19.96 -3.07 -3.77
C ASP A 34 18.52 -2.58 -3.51
N ALA A 35 17.72 -2.37 -4.56
CA ALA A 35 16.31 -2.07 -4.39
C ALA A 35 15.53 -3.31 -3.93
N ILE A 36 14.52 -3.09 -3.08
CA ILE A 36 13.57 -4.11 -2.62
C ILE A 36 12.18 -3.67 -3.05
N VAL A 37 11.38 -4.57 -3.63
CA VAL A 37 9.97 -4.29 -3.94
C VAL A 37 9.19 -4.17 -2.62
N ARG A 38 8.60 -3.00 -2.39
CA ARG A 38 7.77 -2.70 -1.21
C ARG A 38 6.28 -2.90 -1.48
N ASP A 39 5.85 -2.54 -2.68
CA ASP A 39 4.46 -2.73 -3.13
C ASP A 39 4.44 -3.04 -4.62
N LEU A 40 3.46 -3.84 -5.04
CA LEU A 40 3.22 -4.19 -6.43
C LEU A 40 1.73 -4.26 -6.70
N LYS A 41 1.28 -3.51 -7.71
CA LYS A 41 -0.13 -3.41 -8.08
C LYS A 41 -0.35 -3.65 -9.57
N TRP A 42 -1.12 -4.67 -9.89
CA TRP A 42 -1.64 -4.89 -11.24
C TRP A 42 -2.58 -3.77 -11.68
N GLN A 43 -2.43 -3.32 -12.92
CA GLN A 43 -3.33 -2.31 -13.50
C GLN A 43 -4.57 -2.98 -14.09
N ARG A 44 -5.75 -2.41 -13.81
CA ARG A 44 -7.05 -2.97 -14.24
C ARG A 44 -7.32 -2.84 -15.75
N ASN A 45 -6.74 -1.83 -16.40
CA ASN A 45 -7.14 -1.39 -17.74
C ASN A 45 -6.04 -1.56 -18.80
N SER A 46 -4.96 -2.29 -18.49
CA SER A 46 -3.86 -2.55 -19.42
C SER A 46 -3.52 -4.03 -19.36
N GLU A 47 -3.36 -4.65 -20.53
CA GLU A 47 -3.07 -6.07 -20.60
C GLU A 47 -1.72 -6.38 -19.95
N LYS A 48 -1.78 -6.92 -18.74
CA LYS A 48 -0.63 -7.48 -18.01
C LYS A 48 0.44 -6.46 -17.64
N SER A 49 0.05 -5.24 -17.30
CA SER A 49 0.94 -4.25 -16.69
C SER A 49 0.74 -4.12 -15.17
N PHE A 50 1.79 -3.69 -14.50
CA PHE A 50 1.81 -3.46 -13.07
C PHE A 50 2.63 -2.22 -12.73
N ILE A 51 2.40 -1.69 -11.54
CA ILE A 51 3.24 -0.69 -10.91
C ILE A 51 3.99 -1.36 -9.76
N ALA A 52 5.29 -1.14 -9.66
CA ALA A 52 6.13 -1.59 -8.55
C ALA A 52 6.75 -0.38 -7.85
N LEU A 53 6.77 -0.40 -6.52
CA LEU A 53 7.39 0.62 -5.68
C LEU A 53 8.59 0.02 -4.95
N SER A 54 9.73 0.69 -5.02
CA SER A 54 10.95 0.27 -4.31
C SER A 54 11.04 0.86 -2.90
N ASN A 55 11.91 0.28 -2.07
CA ASN A 55 12.32 0.82 -0.76
C ASN A 55 13.02 2.18 -0.82
N HIS A 56 13.55 2.57 -1.99
CA HIS A 56 14.15 3.88 -2.21
C HIS A 56 13.12 4.93 -2.71
N GLY A 57 11.83 4.56 -2.77
CA GLY A 57 10.76 5.44 -3.23
C GLY A 57 10.69 5.61 -4.75
N TYR A 58 11.26 4.67 -5.52
CA TYR A 58 11.12 4.66 -6.98
C TYR A 58 9.87 3.91 -7.39
N LEU A 59 8.98 4.60 -8.11
CA LEU A 59 7.79 4.02 -8.70
C LEU A 59 8.07 3.67 -10.16
N SER A 60 7.87 2.41 -10.52
CA SER A 60 8.14 1.89 -11.86
C SER A 60 6.92 1.20 -12.45
N HIS A 61 6.76 1.31 -13.76
CA HIS A 61 5.77 0.58 -14.55
C HIS A 61 6.43 -0.61 -15.24
N GLY A 62 5.92 -1.82 -15.02
CA GLY A 62 6.33 -3.02 -15.73
C GLY A 62 5.20 -3.62 -16.56
N SER A 63 5.55 -4.37 -17.59
CA SER A 63 4.61 -5.24 -18.31
C SER A 63 5.33 -6.49 -18.80
N VAL A 64 4.58 -7.48 -19.26
CA VAL A 64 5.17 -8.72 -19.81
C VAL A 64 6.09 -8.43 -21.01
N ASP A 65 5.75 -7.41 -21.80
CA ASP A 65 6.47 -7.04 -23.02
C ASP A 65 7.58 -6.00 -22.78
N LEU A 66 7.64 -5.39 -21.58
CA LEU A 66 8.58 -4.32 -21.26
C LEU A 66 9.22 -4.51 -19.87
N LEU A 67 10.55 -4.59 -19.87
CA LEU A 67 11.37 -4.98 -18.72
C LEU A 67 11.16 -4.16 -17.44
N LEU A 68 11.05 -2.83 -17.52
CA LEU A 68 10.54 -1.93 -16.46
C LEU A 68 10.79 -0.49 -16.93
N LYS A 69 9.91 0.44 -16.58
CA LYS A 69 10.10 1.88 -16.86
C LYS A 69 9.89 2.69 -15.60
N GLY A 70 10.90 3.46 -15.19
CA GLY A 70 10.77 4.42 -14.09
C GLY A 70 9.71 5.49 -14.41
N LEU A 71 8.82 5.76 -13.45
CA LEU A 71 7.77 6.76 -13.56
C LEU A 71 8.06 7.99 -12.70
N MET A 72 8.38 7.77 -11.43
CA MET A 72 8.55 8.81 -10.40
C MET A 72 9.57 8.36 -9.36
N ASP A 73 10.23 9.32 -8.74
CA ASP A 73 11.10 9.13 -7.59
C ASP A 73 10.50 9.79 -6.34
N ASN A 74 11.11 9.53 -5.17
CA ASN A 74 10.72 10.09 -3.89
C ASN A 74 9.24 9.84 -3.51
N VAL A 75 8.70 8.68 -3.92
CA VAL A 75 7.36 8.21 -3.53
C VAL A 75 7.44 7.51 -2.19
N ASP A 76 6.71 8.02 -1.20
CA ASP A 76 6.65 7.41 0.11
C ASP A 76 5.59 6.30 0.16
N ALA A 77 6.01 5.09 0.53
CA ALA A 77 5.10 4.00 0.87
C ALA A 77 4.92 3.98 2.38
N VAL A 78 3.70 4.21 2.84
CA VAL A 78 3.37 4.09 4.26
C VAL A 78 3.43 2.62 4.65
N SER A 79 4.55 2.22 5.26
CA SER A 79 4.67 0.95 5.98
C SER A 79 3.98 1.10 7.32
N LEU A 80 2.86 0.41 7.51
CA LEU A 80 2.21 0.39 8.81
C LEU A 80 2.79 -0.76 9.63
N GLU A 81 3.65 -0.44 10.59
CA GLU A 81 3.98 -1.36 11.66
C GLU A 81 2.87 -1.31 12.72
N LEU A 82 2.22 -2.44 12.94
CA LEU A 82 1.15 -2.57 13.91
C LEU A 82 1.78 -2.76 15.29
N GLY A 83 1.70 -1.74 16.15
CA GLY A 83 2.42 -1.68 17.42
C GLY A 83 1.98 -2.64 18.54
N SER A 84 1.05 -3.56 18.29
CA SER A 84 0.59 -4.54 19.28
C SER A 84 0.24 -5.88 18.65
N GLU A 85 0.90 -6.95 19.13
CA GLU A 85 0.68 -8.32 18.66
C GLU A 85 -0.75 -8.83 18.85
N LYS A 86 -1.51 -8.23 19.77
CA LYS A 86 -2.90 -8.60 20.10
C LYS A 86 -3.85 -8.34 18.93
N TYR A 87 -3.55 -7.35 18.09
CA TYR A 87 -4.43 -6.88 17.02
C TYR A 87 -3.88 -7.23 15.62
N LEU A 88 -2.82 -8.04 15.55
CA LEU A 88 -2.29 -8.53 14.29
C LEU A 88 -3.24 -9.58 13.70
N PRO A 89 -3.52 -9.52 12.38
CA PRO A 89 -4.17 -10.63 11.70
C PRO A 89 -3.26 -11.87 11.78
N ARG A 90 -3.81 -12.99 12.22
CA ARG A 90 -3.09 -14.28 12.35
C ARG A 90 -3.80 -15.35 11.55
N ILE A 91 -3.02 -16.13 10.83
CA ILE A 91 -3.48 -17.34 10.15
C ILE A 91 -3.18 -18.52 11.08
N ASP A 92 -4.20 -19.29 11.41
CA ASP A 92 -4.04 -20.48 12.24
C ASP A 92 -3.35 -21.60 11.47
N LEU A 93 -2.64 -22.47 12.19
CA LEU A 93 -2.11 -23.72 11.64
C LEU A 93 -3.25 -24.62 11.16
N GLN A 94 -2.90 -25.53 10.25
CA GLN A 94 -3.77 -26.62 9.85
C GLN A 94 -3.96 -27.62 10.99
N ASP A 95 -4.98 -28.49 10.88
CA ASP A 95 -5.29 -29.48 11.92
C ASP A 95 -4.17 -30.53 12.12
N ASP A 96 -3.33 -30.72 11.09
CA ASP A 96 -2.13 -31.57 11.13
C ASP A 96 -0.91 -30.88 11.77
N GLY A 97 -1.03 -29.58 12.09
CA GLY A 97 0.03 -28.77 12.69
C GLY A 97 0.94 -28.07 11.67
N ASP A 98 0.72 -28.24 10.36
CA ASP A 98 1.49 -27.54 9.33
C ASP A 98 1.03 -26.08 9.14
N ASP A 99 1.92 -25.27 8.56
CA ASP A 99 1.61 -23.90 8.15
C ASP A 99 0.45 -23.89 7.15
N ASN A 100 -0.48 -22.94 7.32
CA ASN A 100 -1.64 -22.83 6.45
C ASN A 100 -1.38 -21.80 5.34
N LEU A 101 -1.61 -22.19 4.09
CA LEU A 101 -1.32 -21.35 2.93
C LEU A 101 -2.50 -20.44 2.62
N ILE A 102 -2.23 -19.15 2.40
CA ILE A 102 -3.23 -18.20 1.90
C ILE A 102 -3.47 -18.45 0.41
N LEU A 103 -4.68 -18.87 0.05
CA LEU A 103 -5.09 -19.08 -1.34
C LEU A 103 -5.66 -17.81 -1.98
N GLY A 104 -6.21 -16.90 -1.18
CA GLY A 104 -6.82 -15.67 -1.69
C GLY A 104 -6.94 -14.59 -0.64
N LEU A 105 -6.73 -13.34 -1.07
CA LEU A 105 -6.95 -12.12 -0.30
C LEU A 105 -7.93 -11.22 -1.04
N ALA A 106 -8.85 -10.61 -0.31
CA ALA A 106 -9.72 -9.56 -0.82
C ALA A 106 -9.87 -8.44 0.21
N ILE A 107 -10.02 -7.23 -0.27
CA ILE A 107 -10.31 -6.07 0.58
C ILE A 107 -11.69 -5.55 0.20
N ASP A 108 -12.61 -5.56 1.16
CA ASP A 108 -13.88 -4.87 1.03
C ASP A 108 -13.83 -3.50 1.69
N LYS A 109 -14.03 -2.46 0.89
CA LYS A 109 -14.12 -1.05 1.34
C LYS A 109 -15.56 -0.54 1.36
N SER A 110 -16.54 -1.35 0.94
CA SER A 110 -17.95 -0.95 0.89
C SER A 110 -18.66 -1.24 2.20
N SER A 111 -18.22 -2.27 2.93
CA SER A 111 -18.72 -2.62 4.26
C SER A 111 -18.08 -1.75 5.35
N TYR A 112 -18.65 -0.55 5.54
CA TYR A 112 -18.36 0.29 6.69
C TYR A 112 -19.19 -0.18 7.89
N GLY A 113 -18.56 -0.36 9.04
CA GLY A 113 -19.21 -0.83 10.25
C GLY A 113 -18.52 -0.35 11.52
N LYS A 114 -19.29 -0.30 12.61
CA LYS A 114 -18.78 -0.05 13.96
C LYS A 114 -18.44 -1.38 14.61
N ILE A 115 -17.22 -1.50 15.12
CA ILE A 115 -16.80 -2.64 15.93
C ILE A 115 -16.67 -2.21 17.39
N SER A 116 -17.10 -3.06 18.30
CA SER A 116 -16.93 -2.83 19.74
C SER A 116 -15.80 -3.73 20.24
N ILE A 117 -14.76 -3.13 20.83
CA ILE A 117 -13.67 -3.87 21.46
C ILE A 117 -13.69 -3.65 22.97
N LEU A 118 -13.37 -4.69 23.74
CA LEU A 118 -13.12 -4.56 25.18
C LEU A 118 -11.62 -4.28 25.38
N GLN A 119 -11.30 -3.09 25.87
CA GLN A 119 -9.95 -2.62 26.17
C GLN A 119 -9.93 -2.07 27.58
N ASP A 120 -9.04 -2.60 28.43
CA ASP A 120 -8.88 -2.16 29.83
C ASP A 120 -10.19 -2.10 30.64
N MET A 121 -11.06 -3.10 30.44
CA MET A 121 -12.41 -3.21 31.03
C MET A 121 -13.43 -2.18 30.52
N GLU A 122 -13.08 -1.35 29.55
CA GLU A 122 -14.00 -0.44 28.85
C GLU A 122 -14.34 -0.92 27.44
N VAL A 123 -15.58 -0.71 27.02
CA VAL A 123 -16.00 -0.99 25.64
C VAL A 123 -15.73 0.24 24.78
N LYS A 124 -14.75 0.14 23.87
CA LYS A 124 -14.45 1.18 22.88
C LYS A 124 -15.12 0.81 21.55
N GLU A 125 -15.86 1.76 20.98
CA GLU A 125 -16.43 1.62 19.65
C GLU A 125 -15.49 2.24 18.60
N LEU A 126 -15.23 1.51 17.53
CA LEU A 126 -14.29 1.90 16.48
C LEU A 126 -14.92 1.78 15.10
N SER A 127 -14.58 2.69 14.21
CA SER A 127 -15.00 2.63 12.81
C SER A 127 -14.02 1.78 12.00
N SER A 128 -14.54 0.71 11.39
CA SER A 128 -13.79 -0.09 10.42
C SER A 128 -13.56 0.74 9.14
N ARG A 129 -12.31 0.78 8.67
CA ARG A 129 -11.93 1.44 7.41
C ARG A 129 -12.14 0.52 6.21
N CYS A 130 -11.85 -0.76 6.38
CA CYS A 130 -12.11 -1.83 5.43
C CYS A 130 -12.11 -3.19 6.13
N ILE A 131 -12.58 -4.21 5.43
CA ILE A 131 -12.52 -5.61 5.86
C ILE A 131 -11.53 -6.33 4.95
N LEU A 132 -10.52 -6.98 5.53
CA LEU A 132 -9.64 -7.92 4.85
C LEU A 132 -10.25 -9.32 4.96
N LEU A 133 -10.52 -9.94 3.82
CA LEU A 133 -10.94 -11.33 3.72
C LEU A 133 -9.77 -12.19 3.30
N CYS A 134 -9.57 -13.32 3.97
CA CYS A 134 -8.52 -14.28 3.69
C CYS A 134 -9.11 -15.68 3.56
N VAL A 135 -8.79 -16.37 2.46
CA VAL A 135 -9.11 -17.78 2.27
C VAL A 135 -7.83 -18.59 2.37
N THR A 136 -7.86 -19.65 3.19
CA THR A 136 -6.74 -20.54 3.46
C THR A 136 -6.88 -21.91 2.77
N CYS A 137 -5.82 -22.72 2.70
CA CYS A 137 -5.83 -23.98 1.95
C CYS A 137 -6.65 -25.09 2.59
N ASP A 138 -6.89 -25.01 3.90
CA ASP A 138 -7.86 -25.85 4.62
C ASP A 138 -9.33 -25.41 4.41
N GLY A 139 -9.56 -24.39 3.57
CA GLY A 139 -10.89 -23.92 3.20
C GLY A 139 -11.55 -22.96 4.20
N LYS A 140 -10.82 -22.45 5.19
CA LYS A 140 -11.33 -21.43 6.12
C LYS A 140 -11.36 -20.05 5.45
N LEU A 141 -12.42 -19.29 5.73
CA LEU A 141 -12.57 -17.89 5.36
C LEU A 141 -12.53 -17.04 6.63
N THR A 142 -11.48 -16.22 6.77
CA THR A 142 -11.29 -15.34 7.92
C THR A 142 -11.47 -13.87 7.51
N LEU A 143 -12.11 -13.08 8.37
CA LEU A 143 -12.37 -11.66 8.15
C LEU A 143 -11.66 -10.84 9.24
N TYR A 144 -10.90 -9.83 8.83
CA TYR A 144 -10.25 -8.88 9.74
C TYR A 144 -10.74 -7.46 9.48
N HIS A 145 -11.18 -6.79 10.55
CA HIS A 145 -11.53 -5.37 10.48
C HIS A 145 -10.27 -4.52 10.59
N ALA A 146 -9.94 -3.79 9.53
CA ALA A 146 -8.87 -2.81 9.57
C ALA A 146 -9.39 -1.52 10.21
N VAL A 147 -8.92 -1.25 11.43
CA VAL A 147 -9.20 -0.01 12.13
C VAL A 147 -7.92 0.80 12.23
N GLY A 148 -8.01 2.11 11.97
CA GLY A 148 -6.91 3.02 12.23
C GLY A 148 -7.38 4.18 13.09
N GLU A 149 -6.73 4.38 14.23
CA GLU A 149 -6.80 5.63 14.99
C GLU A 149 -5.90 6.63 14.26
N LEU A 150 -6.47 7.70 13.71
CA LEU A 150 -5.67 8.80 13.19
C LEU A 150 -5.04 9.50 14.39
N VAL A 151 -3.78 9.21 14.69
CA VAL A 151 -2.98 10.15 15.49
C VAL A 151 -2.50 11.20 14.50
N ALA A 152 -3.23 12.32 14.41
CA ALA A 152 -2.71 13.51 13.77
C ALA A 152 -1.62 14.07 14.67
N GLU A 153 -0.36 13.71 14.45
CA GLU A 153 0.72 14.57 14.91
C GLU A 153 0.61 15.88 14.12
N GLN A 154 0.14 16.94 14.77
CA GLN A 154 0.35 18.28 14.26
C GLN A 154 1.85 18.58 14.36
N THR A 155 2.61 18.24 13.32
CA THR A 155 3.93 18.84 13.12
C THR A 155 3.67 20.29 12.70
N GLY A 156 3.60 21.19 13.69
CA GLY A 156 3.41 22.61 13.47
C GLY A 156 4.57 23.20 12.67
N PHE A 157 4.39 23.36 11.37
CA PHE A 157 5.15 24.32 10.59
C PHE A 157 4.33 25.61 10.53
N ALA A 158 4.56 26.49 11.51
CA ALA A 158 4.25 27.90 11.34
C ALA A 158 5.14 28.43 10.19
N LYS A 159 4.56 28.59 9.00
CA LYS A 159 5.10 29.53 8.02
C LYS A 159 4.38 30.85 8.24
N ASP A 160 5.03 31.73 9.00
CA ASP A 160 4.81 33.16 8.88
C ASP A 160 5.13 33.56 7.44
N THR A 161 4.08 33.87 6.68
CA THR A 161 4.20 34.72 5.50
C THR A 161 3.17 35.81 5.63
N SER A 162 3.45 36.79 6.50
CA SER A 162 2.86 38.11 6.37
C SER A 162 3.51 38.80 5.17
N LEU A 163 2.88 38.73 4.00
CA LEU A 163 3.07 39.72 2.97
C LEU A 163 1.85 40.62 2.99
N HIS A 164 2.08 41.80 3.56
CA HIS A 164 1.18 42.93 3.65
C HIS A 164 0.77 43.35 2.23
N GLY A 165 -0.51 43.20 1.89
CA GLY A 165 -1.16 44.02 0.89
C GLY A 165 -2.00 45.06 1.64
N ASP A 166 -1.82 46.35 1.36
CA ASP A 166 -2.74 47.06 0.47
C ASP A 166 -2.38 48.55 0.29
N ASN A 167 -2.41 48.97 -0.97
CA ASN A 167 -2.92 50.23 -1.55
C ASN A 167 -2.50 51.63 -1.08
N GLY A 168 -2.16 52.46 -2.09
CA GLY A 168 -2.23 53.92 -2.00
C GLY A 168 -1.71 54.63 -3.25
N VAL A 169 -2.59 54.89 -4.23
CA VAL A 169 -2.39 55.89 -5.29
C VAL A 169 -2.68 57.28 -4.70
N ASN A 170 -1.80 58.27 -4.90
CA ASN A 170 -2.19 59.60 -5.39
C ASN A 170 -1.02 60.54 -5.74
N GLU A 171 -1.35 61.37 -6.72
CA GLU A 171 -0.63 62.34 -7.54
C GLU A 171 -0.01 63.58 -6.85
N ASP A 172 0.89 64.21 -7.63
CA ASP A 172 1.18 65.65 -7.76
C ASP A 172 1.96 66.41 -6.68
N SER A 173 3.19 66.82 -7.02
CA SER A 173 3.49 68.22 -7.45
C SER A 173 4.97 68.62 -7.35
N VAL A 174 5.53 69.01 -8.50
CA VAL A 174 6.34 70.22 -8.76
C VAL A 174 7.79 70.34 -8.20
N ASN A 175 8.72 70.25 -9.17
CA ASN A 175 9.91 71.07 -9.46
C ASN A 175 10.66 71.82 -8.33
N GLY A 176 11.97 71.57 -8.25
CA GLY A 176 12.93 72.61 -8.66
C GLY A 176 13.26 72.33 -10.13
N MET A 177 13.09 73.25 -11.07
CA MET A 177 13.35 74.70 -11.08
C MET A 177 12.12 75.55 -11.39
#